data_AF-A0A371JNF1-F1
#
_entry.id   AF-A0A371JNF1-F1
#
_cell.length_a   1.000
_cell.length_b   1.000
_cell.length_c   1.000
_cell.angle_alpha   90.00
_cell.angle_beta   90.00
_cell.angle_gamma   90.00
#
_symmetry.space_group_name_H-M   'P 1'
#
loop_
_entity.id
_entity.type
_entity.pdbx_description
1 polymer ?
#
loop_
_entity_poly.entity_id
_entity_poly.type
_entity_poly.pdbx_seq_one_letter_code
_entity_poly.pdbx_strand_id
1 'polypeptide(L)'
;MKKAFVLVVLFIFPLVAYLFFASGVNNFGRLPVLTEQVPALSDIDENVILKDKITILGFLGGDVEQKKGNAFNLNQKIYKRFSEFMDFQMVMLVEEGENEAIENLKQELGKLSNVDKWNFAYGTKEEIRLFFEQLKTNLTLEDDLSTPYVFIIDKDRNLRGRKDDEDEGVKYGFNTSSVAELNNKMEDDVKIILAEYRLALKKNNANRSNQ
;
A
#
# COMPACT_ATOMS: atom_id res chain seq x y z
N MET A 1 45.62 7.61 -32.25
CA MET A 1 44.52 8.42 -31.68
C MET A 1 43.33 7.57 -31.19
N LYS A 2 42.78 6.63 -31.98
CA LYS A 2 41.65 5.77 -31.53
C LYS A 2 41.93 4.97 -30.24
N LYS A 3 43.15 4.41 -30.07
CA LYS A 3 43.51 3.61 -28.88
C LYS A 3 43.53 4.41 -27.57
N ALA A 4 44.00 5.66 -27.62
CA ALA A 4 44.02 6.54 -26.45
C ALA A 4 42.60 6.98 -26.05
N PHE A 5 41.75 7.30 -27.03
CA PHE A 5 40.34 7.61 -26.79
C PHE A 5 39.59 6.43 -26.15
N VAL A 6 39.80 5.21 -26.66
CA VAL A 6 39.21 3.99 -26.06
C VAL A 6 39.65 3.81 -24.61
N LEU A 7 40.94 4.01 -24.30
CA LEU A 7 41.44 3.89 -22.93
C LEU A 7 40.82 4.93 -21.98
N VAL A 8 40.66 6.17 -22.44
CA VAL A 8 40.05 7.26 -21.67
C VAL A 8 38.58 6.95 -21.38
N VAL A 9 37.82 6.49 -22.38
CA VAL A 9 36.42 6.07 -22.18
C VAL A 9 36.37 4.91 -21.20
N LEU A 10 37.23 3.90 -21.34
CA LEU A 10 37.21 2.70 -20.49
C LEU A 10 37.50 3.00 -19.01
N PHE A 11 38.25 4.06 -18.72
CA PHE A 11 38.63 4.44 -17.35
C PHE A 11 37.75 5.55 -16.75
N ILE A 12 37.33 6.53 -17.55
CA ILE A 12 36.54 7.68 -17.09
C ILE A 12 35.04 7.40 -17.12
N PHE A 13 34.54 6.65 -18.10
CA PHE A 13 33.11 6.36 -18.23
C PHE A 13 32.53 5.65 -16.99
N PRO A 14 33.19 4.64 -16.37
CA PRO A 14 32.69 4.02 -15.16
C PRO A 14 32.57 5.01 -13.98
N LEU A 15 33.51 5.94 -13.84
CA LEU A 15 33.48 6.96 -12.80
C LEU A 15 32.36 7.97 -13.03
N VAL A 16 32.16 8.41 -14.28
CA VAL A 16 31.06 9.32 -14.64
C VAL A 16 29.71 8.62 -14.46
N ALA A 17 29.58 7.36 -14.86
CA ALA A 17 28.38 6.56 -14.63
C ALA A 17 28.11 6.38 -13.13
N TYR A 18 29.13 6.07 -12.34
CA TYR A 18 29.02 5.98 -10.87
C TYR A 18 28.57 7.31 -10.27
N LEU A 19 29.20 8.42 -10.65
CA LEU A 19 28.81 9.76 -10.19
C LEU A 19 27.40 10.12 -10.65
N PHE A 20 26.98 9.72 -11.86
CA PHE A 20 25.62 9.92 -12.34
C PHE A 20 24.60 9.15 -11.49
N PHE A 21 24.85 7.86 -11.20
CA PHE A 21 23.98 7.08 -10.31
C PHE A 21 24.02 7.57 -8.86
N ALA A 22 25.16 8.03 -8.36
CA ALA A 22 25.30 8.55 -7.00
C ALA A 22 24.73 9.98 -6.83
N SER A 23 24.79 10.79 -7.89
CA SER A 23 24.16 12.12 -7.97
C SER A 23 22.71 12.07 -8.41
N GLY A 24 22.22 10.87 -8.76
CA GLY A 24 20.81 10.59 -8.96
C GLY A 24 20.06 11.06 -7.72
N VAL A 25 19.49 12.25 -7.82
CA VAL A 25 18.56 12.76 -6.83
C VAL A 25 17.41 11.77 -6.92
N ASN A 26 17.30 10.88 -5.94
CA ASN A 26 16.03 10.27 -5.63
C ASN A 26 15.14 11.45 -5.24
N ASN A 27 14.52 12.07 -6.24
CA ASN A 27 13.21 12.64 -6.05
C ASN A 27 12.43 11.45 -5.50
N PHE A 28 12.33 11.36 -4.18
CA PHE A 28 11.24 10.65 -3.54
C PHE A 28 10.00 11.38 -4.04
N GLY A 29 9.60 11.02 -5.26
CA GLY A 29 8.46 11.58 -5.94
C GLY A 29 7.30 11.32 -5.02
N ARG A 30 6.44 12.32 -4.85
CA ARG A 30 5.24 12.09 -4.05
C ARG A 30 4.41 11.03 -4.75
N LEU A 31 3.92 10.04 -4.01
CA LEU A 31 3.03 9.05 -4.59
C LEU A 31 1.74 9.77 -5.01
N PRO A 32 1.33 9.77 -6.28
CA PRO A 32 0.16 10.53 -6.72
C PRO A 32 -1.11 10.21 -5.93
N VAL A 33 -1.97 11.22 -5.76
CA VAL A 33 -3.37 11.03 -5.39
C VAL A 33 -4.16 10.68 -6.64
N LEU A 34 -4.89 9.57 -6.58
CA LEU A 34 -5.74 9.06 -7.67
C LEU A 34 -7.22 9.33 -7.39
N THR A 35 -7.66 9.11 -6.15
CA THR A 35 -9.02 9.42 -5.70
C THR A 35 -8.95 10.17 -4.38
N GLU A 36 -9.53 11.36 -4.34
CA GLU A 36 -9.63 12.15 -3.11
C GLU A 36 -10.85 11.73 -2.29
N GLN A 37 -10.75 11.86 -0.97
CA GLN A 37 -11.88 11.72 -0.04
C GLN A 37 -12.65 10.40 -0.18
N VAL A 38 -11.94 9.29 -0.13
CA VAL A 38 -12.54 7.96 0.06
C VAL A 38 -13.46 7.99 1.29
N PRO A 39 -14.66 7.38 1.22
CA PRO A 39 -15.60 7.36 2.33
C PRO A 39 -14.98 6.87 3.63
N ALA A 40 -15.55 7.30 4.75
CA ALA A 40 -15.23 6.67 6.02
C ALA A 40 -15.81 5.24 6.04
N LEU A 41 -15.18 4.36 6.81
CA LEU A 41 -15.73 3.03 7.07
C LEU A 41 -16.77 3.02 8.18
N SER A 42 -17.06 4.17 8.81
CA SER A 42 -18.05 4.26 9.89
C SER A 42 -19.45 3.81 9.47
N ASP A 43 -19.78 3.92 8.18
CA ASP A 43 -21.07 3.48 7.64
C ASP A 43 -21.12 1.95 7.46
N ILE A 44 -19.99 1.26 7.61
CA ILE A 44 -19.85 -0.20 7.51
C ILE A 44 -19.56 -0.78 8.90
N ASP A 45 -18.49 -0.31 9.53
CA ASP A 45 -18.07 -0.70 10.88
C ASP A 45 -17.46 0.51 11.60
N GLU A 46 -18.18 1.01 12.60
CA GLU A 46 -17.77 2.17 13.41
C GLU A 46 -16.43 1.96 14.15
N ASN A 47 -16.01 0.71 14.34
CA ASN A 47 -14.77 0.40 15.05
C ASN A 47 -13.52 0.58 14.17
N VAL A 48 -13.68 0.71 12.85
CA VAL A 48 -12.56 0.80 11.89
C VAL A 48 -12.44 2.20 11.32
N ILE A 49 -11.34 2.88 11.68
CA ILE A 49 -11.10 4.28 11.31
C ILE A 49 -9.96 4.37 10.29
N LEU A 50 -10.24 4.99 9.12
CA LEU A 50 -9.23 5.28 8.09
C LEU A 50 -8.50 6.61 8.32
N LYS A 51 -9.17 7.58 8.96
CA LYS A 51 -8.61 8.92 9.18
C LYS A 51 -7.39 8.84 10.10
N ASP A 52 -6.38 9.65 9.78
CA ASP A 52 -5.12 9.72 10.52
C ASP A 52 -4.30 8.42 10.56
N LYS A 53 -4.62 7.47 9.67
CA LYS A 53 -3.88 6.22 9.48
C LYS A 53 -3.43 6.08 8.04
N ILE A 54 -2.27 5.44 7.85
CA ILE A 54 -1.84 4.93 6.54
C ILE A 54 -2.34 3.51 6.46
N THR A 55 -3.32 3.28 5.59
CA THR A 55 -4.06 2.03 5.54
C THR A 55 -3.76 1.30 4.25
N ILE A 56 -3.41 0.02 4.36
CA ILE A 56 -3.52 -0.90 3.24
C ILE A 56 -4.91 -1.50 3.29
N LEU A 57 -5.74 -1.13 2.34
CA LEU A 57 -7.13 -1.52 2.25
C LEU A 57 -7.28 -2.70 1.29
N GLY A 58 -7.92 -3.78 1.72
CA GLY A 58 -8.22 -4.95 0.89
C GLY A 58 -9.65 -5.43 1.05
N PHE A 59 -10.05 -6.37 0.20
CA PHE A 59 -11.40 -6.95 0.17
C PHE A 59 -11.28 -8.48 0.14
N LEU A 60 -11.58 -9.13 1.26
CA LEU A 60 -11.59 -10.59 1.37
C LEU A 60 -12.93 -11.18 0.90
N GLY A 61 -14.01 -10.40 1.01
CA GLY A 61 -15.33 -10.84 0.58
C GLY A 61 -15.92 -11.93 1.48
N GLY A 62 -16.75 -12.80 0.89
CA GLY A 62 -17.44 -13.92 1.53
C GLY A 62 -16.75 -15.28 1.38
N ASP A 63 -15.50 -15.33 0.89
CA ASP A 63 -14.69 -16.56 0.86
C ASP A 63 -13.26 -16.27 1.32
N VAL A 64 -13.12 -16.04 2.63
CA VAL A 64 -11.83 -15.71 3.27
C VAL A 64 -10.80 -16.81 3.04
N GLU A 65 -11.21 -18.08 3.01
CA GLU A 65 -10.28 -19.22 2.92
C GLU A 65 -9.57 -19.28 1.58
N GLN A 66 -10.25 -18.97 0.49
CA GLN A 66 -9.59 -18.88 -0.83
C GLN A 66 -8.60 -17.72 -0.90
N LYS A 67 -8.75 -16.68 -0.06
CA LYS A 67 -7.89 -15.50 -0.05
C LYS A 67 -6.80 -15.53 1.02
N LYS A 68 -6.67 -16.62 1.79
CA LYS A 68 -5.59 -16.81 2.77
C LYS A 68 -4.21 -16.59 2.16
N GLY A 69 -3.93 -17.16 0.99
CA GLY A 69 -2.63 -17.01 0.31
C GLY A 69 -2.26 -15.55 0.04
N ASN A 70 -3.25 -14.75 -0.36
CA ASN A 70 -3.10 -13.32 -0.61
C ASN A 70 -2.78 -12.56 0.68
N ALA A 71 -3.49 -12.86 1.78
CA ALA A 71 -3.23 -12.30 3.10
C ALA A 71 -1.82 -12.66 3.62
N PHE A 72 -1.36 -13.89 3.40
CA PHE A 72 0.00 -14.30 3.78
C PHE A 72 1.08 -13.55 2.98
N ASN A 73 0.88 -13.38 1.68
CA ASN A 73 1.81 -12.62 0.84
C ASN A 73 1.91 -11.16 1.31
N LEU A 74 0.78 -10.51 1.57
CA LEU A 74 0.72 -9.18 2.17
C LEU A 74 1.45 -9.14 3.51
N ASN A 75 1.21 -10.13 4.36
CA ASN A 75 1.82 -10.16 5.69
C ASN A 75 3.35 -10.21 5.61
N GLN A 76 3.88 -11.09 4.75
CA GLN A 76 5.33 -11.26 4.59
C GLN A 76 6.00 -10.08 3.88
N LYS A 77 5.34 -9.50 2.87
CA LYS A 77 5.98 -8.49 2.00
C LYS A 77 5.79 -7.07 2.50
N ILE A 78 4.63 -6.77 3.06
CA ILE A 78 4.25 -5.41 3.45
C ILE A 78 4.15 -5.30 4.97
N TYR A 79 3.22 -6.04 5.59
CA TYR A 79 2.88 -5.83 7.00
C TYR A 79 4.09 -5.96 7.93
N LYS A 80 4.86 -7.05 7.83
CA LYS A 80 6.03 -7.27 8.70
C LYS A 80 7.07 -6.16 8.61
N ARG A 81 7.17 -5.46 7.48
CA ARG A 81 8.15 -4.39 7.26
C ARG A 81 7.69 -3.04 7.81
N PHE A 82 6.38 -2.79 7.81
CA PHE A 82 5.82 -1.47 8.12
C PHE A 82 4.96 -1.44 9.39
N SER A 83 4.64 -2.59 9.98
CA SER A 83 3.83 -2.72 11.21
C SER A 83 4.43 -2.01 12.42
N GLU A 84 5.72 -1.70 12.45
CA GLU A 84 6.32 -0.90 13.54
C GLU A 84 5.90 0.58 13.48
N PHE A 85 5.41 1.08 12.33
CA PHE A 85 4.90 2.45 12.25
C PHE A 85 3.59 2.59 13.00
N MET A 86 3.54 3.53 13.94
CA MET A 86 2.39 3.77 14.83
C MET A 86 1.07 3.97 14.09
N ASP A 87 1.09 4.68 12.96
CA ASP A 87 -0.11 5.04 12.20
C ASP A 87 -0.38 4.09 11.02
N PHE A 88 0.39 3.01 10.88
CA PHE A 88 0.16 2.01 9.83
C PHE A 88 -0.89 0.99 10.26
N GLN A 89 -1.75 0.57 9.34
CA GLN A 89 -2.71 -0.53 9.55
C GLN A 89 -3.02 -1.29 8.25
N MET A 90 -3.48 -2.52 8.41
CA MET A 90 -4.18 -3.28 7.39
C MET A 90 -5.67 -3.22 7.70
N VAL A 91 -6.49 -2.94 6.71
CA VAL A 91 -7.95 -3.01 6.83
C VAL A 91 -8.47 -3.90 5.72
N MET A 92 -9.16 -4.97 6.09
CA MET A 92 -9.81 -5.86 5.13
C MET A 92 -11.33 -5.74 5.28
N LEU A 93 -12.03 -5.43 4.18
CA LEU A 93 -13.48 -5.57 4.14
C LEU A 93 -13.84 -7.04 3.95
N VAL A 94 -14.82 -7.48 4.74
CA VAL A 94 -15.27 -8.86 4.81
C VAL A 94 -16.80 -8.88 4.83
N GLU A 95 -17.41 -9.84 4.15
CA GLU A 95 -18.84 -10.03 4.25
C GLU A 95 -19.24 -10.44 5.68
N GLU A 96 -20.37 -9.94 6.16
CA GLU A 96 -20.97 -10.41 7.42
C GLU A 96 -21.14 -11.93 7.42
N GLY A 97 -20.81 -12.58 8.55
CA GLY A 97 -20.89 -14.04 8.71
C GLY A 97 -19.53 -14.75 8.68
N GLU A 98 -18.49 -14.11 8.14
CA GLU A 98 -17.14 -14.67 8.02
C GLU A 98 -16.30 -14.57 9.32
N ASN A 99 -16.92 -14.32 10.47
CA ASN A 99 -16.24 -14.11 11.75
C ASN A 99 -15.29 -15.26 12.13
N GLU A 100 -15.75 -16.50 11.95
CA GLU A 100 -14.95 -17.69 12.26
C GLU A 100 -13.75 -17.84 11.31
N ALA A 101 -13.95 -17.59 10.02
CA ALA A 101 -12.88 -17.65 9.04
C ALA A 101 -11.81 -16.56 9.29
N ILE A 102 -12.22 -15.36 9.68
CA ILE A 102 -11.30 -14.28 10.07
C ILE A 102 -10.54 -14.61 11.35
N GLU A 103 -11.17 -15.20 12.36
CA GLU A 103 -10.48 -15.62 13.58
C GLU A 103 -9.40 -16.68 13.27
N ASN A 104 -9.73 -17.65 12.42
CA ASN A 104 -8.76 -18.64 11.94
C ASN A 104 -7.61 -17.98 11.16
N LEU A 105 -7.92 -17.05 10.25
CA LEU A 105 -6.91 -16.30 9.52
C LEU A 105 -5.99 -15.51 10.46
N LYS A 106 -6.54 -14.81 11.46
CA LYS A 106 -5.76 -14.07 12.47
C LYS A 106 -4.83 -15.00 13.25
N GLN A 107 -5.31 -16.16 13.66
CA GLN A 107 -4.48 -17.15 14.37
C GLN A 107 -3.33 -17.65 13.51
N GLU A 108 -3.57 -17.91 12.22
CA GLU A 108 -2.51 -18.34 11.31
C GLU A 108 -1.51 -17.24 11.00
N LEU A 109 -1.97 -16.00 10.77
CA LEU A 109 -1.10 -14.83 10.62
C LEU A 109 -0.28 -14.57 11.89
N GLY A 110 -0.89 -14.79 13.07
CA GLY A 110 -0.27 -14.67 14.39
C GLY A 110 0.93 -15.61 14.61
N LYS A 111 0.98 -16.74 13.89
CA LYS A 111 2.15 -17.65 13.90
C LYS A 111 3.36 -17.05 13.19
N LEU A 112 3.17 -16.02 12.37
CA LEU A 112 4.20 -15.44 11.50
C LEU A 112 4.65 -14.05 11.97
N SER A 113 3.77 -13.30 12.62
CA SER A 113 4.01 -11.94 13.14
C SER A 113 2.92 -11.52 14.13
N ASN A 114 3.13 -10.44 14.87
CA ASN A 114 2.03 -9.74 15.57
C ASN A 114 0.92 -9.38 14.56
N VAL A 115 -0.33 -9.39 14.97
CA VAL A 115 -1.50 -9.07 14.12
C VAL A 115 -2.36 -7.94 14.70
N ASP A 116 -1.84 -7.21 15.68
CA ASP A 116 -2.50 -6.07 16.35
C ASP A 116 -2.97 -4.96 15.40
N LYS A 117 -2.34 -4.82 14.23
CA LYS A 117 -2.68 -3.82 13.21
C LYS A 117 -3.44 -4.40 12.02
N TRP A 118 -3.91 -5.64 12.12
CA TRP A 118 -4.88 -6.23 11.19
C TRP A 118 -6.29 -5.98 11.68
N ASN A 119 -6.97 -5.04 11.02
CA ASN A 119 -8.36 -4.68 11.25
C ASN A 119 -9.24 -5.27 10.16
N PHE A 120 -10.46 -5.63 10.54
CA PHE A 120 -11.45 -6.24 9.65
C PHE A 120 -12.74 -5.46 9.83
N ALA A 121 -13.29 -4.96 8.73
CA ALA A 121 -14.56 -4.25 8.71
C ALA A 121 -15.60 -5.18 8.08
N TYR A 122 -16.63 -5.50 8.85
CA TYR A 122 -17.70 -6.40 8.42
C TYR A 122 -18.84 -5.58 7.83
N GLY A 123 -19.30 -5.95 6.64
CA GLY A 123 -20.38 -5.23 5.96
C GLY A 123 -21.26 -6.13 5.13
N THR A 124 -22.44 -5.61 4.81
CA THR A 124 -23.36 -6.24 3.87
C THR A 124 -22.80 -6.20 2.44
N LYS A 125 -23.39 -7.00 1.54
CA LYS A 125 -22.95 -7.04 0.14
C LYS A 125 -23.05 -5.68 -0.54
N GLU A 126 -24.14 -4.98 -0.25
CA GLU A 126 -24.47 -3.67 -0.81
C GLU A 126 -23.47 -2.62 -0.33
N GLU A 127 -23.16 -2.58 0.96
CA GLU A 127 -22.19 -1.64 1.55
C GLU A 127 -20.79 -1.82 0.97
N ILE A 128 -20.31 -3.06 0.89
CA ILE A 128 -18.98 -3.36 0.35
C ILE A 128 -18.87 -2.95 -1.12
N ARG A 129 -19.89 -3.24 -1.93
CA ARG A 129 -19.93 -2.83 -3.35
C ARG A 129 -19.93 -1.33 -3.49
N LEU A 130 -20.81 -0.64 -2.78
CA LEU A 130 -20.91 0.82 -2.81
C LEU A 130 -19.59 1.46 -2.40
N PHE A 131 -18.94 0.96 -1.34
CA PHE A 131 -17.65 1.45 -0.90
C PHE A 131 -16.55 1.26 -1.96
N PHE A 132 -16.49 0.07 -2.58
CA PHE A 132 -15.52 -0.21 -3.64
C PHE A 132 -15.70 0.72 -4.85
N GLU A 133 -16.95 0.99 -5.26
CA GLU A 133 -17.25 1.93 -6.35
C GLU A 133 -16.72 3.35 -6.06
N GLN A 134 -16.74 3.78 -4.79
CA GLN A 134 -16.20 5.09 -4.40
C GLN A 134 -14.68 5.19 -4.50
N LEU A 135 -13.95 4.07 -4.59
CA LEU A 135 -12.51 4.10 -4.90
C LEU A 135 -12.24 4.59 -6.33
N LYS A 136 -13.26 4.57 -7.23
CA LYS A 136 -13.19 5.04 -8.62
C LYS A 136 -12.05 4.42 -9.42
N THR A 137 -11.83 3.12 -9.21
CA THR A 137 -10.77 2.36 -9.88
C THR A 137 -11.29 1.70 -11.15
N ASN A 138 -10.38 1.24 -12.00
CA ASN A 138 -10.69 0.41 -13.16
C ASN A 138 -10.73 -1.10 -12.83
N LEU A 139 -10.58 -1.46 -11.55
CA LEU A 139 -10.60 -2.84 -11.08
C LEU A 139 -12.03 -3.25 -10.71
N THR A 140 -12.25 -4.55 -10.56
CA THR A 140 -13.57 -5.12 -10.23
C THR A 140 -13.49 -5.97 -8.97
N LEU A 141 -14.62 -6.04 -8.26
CA LEU A 141 -14.87 -7.09 -7.27
C LEU A 141 -15.37 -8.34 -7.97
N GLU A 142 -15.04 -9.49 -7.42
CA GLU A 142 -15.61 -10.78 -7.77
C GLU A 142 -17.04 -10.92 -7.20
N ASP A 143 -17.75 -11.99 -7.59
CA ASP A 143 -19.13 -12.24 -7.12
C ASP A 143 -19.22 -12.41 -5.59
N ASP A 144 -18.16 -12.93 -4.99
CA ASP A 144 -17.97 -13.09 -3.54
C ASP A 144 -17.51 -11.79 -2.86
N LEU A 145 -17.48 -10.65 -3.56
CA LEU A 145 -17.04 -9.34 -3.06
C LEU A 145 -15.55 -9.24 -2.74
N SER A 146 -14.76 -10.23 -3.16
CA SER A 146 -13.33 -10.22 -2.97
C SER A 146 -12.62 -9.55 -4.14
N THR A 147 -11.36 -9.17 -3.93
CA THR A 147 -10.44 -8.86 -5.02
C THR A 147 -9.01 -9.20 -4.61
N PRO A 148 -8.15 -9.69 -5.53
CA PRO A 148 -6.74 -9.90 -5.19
C PRO A 148 -5.98 -8.57 -5.04
N TYR A 149 -6.60 -7.42 -5.33
CA TYR A 149 -5.95 -6.13 -5.26
C TYR A 149 -6.11 -5.46 -3.89
N VAL A 150 -5.07 -4.77 -3.44
CA VAL A 150 -5.11 -3.87 -2.30
C VAL A 150 -4.78 -2.45 -2.68
N PHE A 151 -5.22 -1.51 -1.87
CA PHE A 151 -5.16 -0.08 -2.11
C PHE A 151 -4.42 0.64 -1.00
N ILE A 152 -3.67 1.69 -1.33
CA ILE A 152 -2.99 2.53 -0.34
C ILE A 152 -3.87 3.73 -0.06
N ILE A 153 -4.37 3.84 1.17
CA ILE A 153 -5.15 4.98 1.64
C ILE A 153 -4.27 5.80 2.59
N ASP A 154 -4.09 7.09 2.30
CA ASP A 154 -3.33 7.98 3.18
C ASP A 154 -4.15 8.49 4.38
N LYS A 155 -3.48 9.23 5.27
CA LYS A 155 -4.08 9.80 6.49
C LYS A 155 -5.23 10.76 6.24
N ASP A 156 -5.36 11.28 5.02
CA ASP A 156 -6.42 12.19 4.59
C ASP A 156 -7.55 11.47 3.85
N ARG A 157 -7.54 10.13 3.86
CA ARG A 157 -8.46 9.25 3.15
C ARG A 157 -8.38 9.42 1.64
N ASN A 158 -7.19 9.67 1.10
CA ASN A 158 -7.01 9.66 -0.35
C ASN A 158 -6.44 8.31 -0.79
N LEU A 159 -6.95 7.80 -1.90
CA LEU A 159 -6.36 6.67 -2.61
C LEU A 159 -5.09 7.14 -3.31
N ARG A 160 -3.98 6.47 -3.00
CA ARG A 160 -2.66 6.73 -3.55
C ARG A 160 -2.26 5.57 -4.45
N GLY A 161 -1.57 5.91 -5.53
CA GLY A 161 -1.08 4.93 -6.51
C GLY A 161 -0.26 5.62 -7.58
N ARG A 162 -0.08 4.97 -8.73
CA ARG A 162 0.81 5.47 -9.80
C ARG A 162 -0.04 6.01 -10.95
N LYS A 163 0.40 7.12 -11.56
CA LYS A 163 -0.24 7.70 -12.75
C LYS A 163 0.37 7.22 -14.07
N ASP A 164 1.61 6.74 -14.02
CA ASP A 164 2.39 6.32 -15.18
C ASP A 164 3.28 5.12 -14.78
N ASP A 165 2.62 3.99 -14.50
CA ASP A 165 3.24 2.70 -14.26
C ASP A 165 3.56 2.02 -15.59
N GLU A 166 4.75 1.42 -15.68
CA GLU A 166 5.32 0.86 -16.91
C GLU A 166 4.44 -0.24 -17.54
N ASP A 167 3.64 -0.94 -16.73
CA ASP A 167 2.84 -2.08 -17.19
C ASP A 167 1.37 -1.71 -17.46
N GLU A 168 0.80 -0.79 -16.68
CA GLU A 168 -0.66 -0.57 -16.61
C GLU A 168 -1.08 0.90 -16.79
N GLY A 169 -0.14 1.83 -16.93
CA GLY A 169 -0.43 3.27 -16.97
C GLY A 169 -0.90 3.79 -15.60
N VAL A 170 -2.20 3.81 -15.33
CA VAL A 170 -2.70 4.22 -14.00
C VAL A 170 -2.89 3.00 -13.11
N LYS A 171 -2.07 2.91 -12.04
CA LYS A 171 -2.11 1.80 -11.09
C LYS A 171 -2.80 2.22 -9.79
N TYR A 172 -4.05 1.80 -9.65
CA TYR A 172 -4.86 2.07 -8.45
C TYR A 172 -4.58 1.12 -7.30
N GLY A 173 -4.34 -0.15 -7.59
CA GLY A 173 -4.14 -1.20 -6.60
C GLY A 173 -3.01 -2.16 -6.96
N PHE A 174 -2.63 -2.96 -5.98
CA PHE A 174 -1.50 -3.90 -6.07
C PHE A 174 -2.00 -5.33 -5.92
N ASN A 175 -1.66 -6.20 -6.87
CA ASN A 175 -2.08 -7.59 -6.87
C ASN A 175 -1.29 -8.39 -5.82
N THR A 176 -2.01 -8.90 -4.83
CA THR A 176 -1.46 -9.63 -3.69
C THR A 176 -1.12 -11.09 -3.98
N SER A 177 -1.61 -11.64 -5.09
CA SER A 177 -1.15 -12.93 -5.61
C SER A 177 0.24 -12.80 -6.27
N SER A 178 0.66 -11.60 -6.66
CA SER A 178 1.98 -11.34 -7.26
C SER A 178 2.99 -10.86 -6.21
N VAL A 179 3.80 -11.79 -5.70
CA VAL A 179 4.88 -11.47 -4.75
C VAL A 179 5.88 -10.46 -5.33
N ALA A 180 6.14 -10.54 -6.64
CA ALA A 180 7.03 -9.62 -7.34
C ALA A 180 6.46 -8.19 -7.33
N GLU A 181 5.15 -8.04 -7.56
CA GLU A 181 4.51 -6.73 -7.54
C GLU A 181 4.49 -6.12 -6.14
N LEU A 182 4.20 -6.92 -5.12
CA LEU A 182 4.28 -6.46 -3.73
C LEU A 182 5.69 -5.98 -3.37
N ASN A 183 6.72 -6.72 -3.77
CA ASN A 183 8.10 -6.42 -3.43
C ASN A 183 8.70 -5.28 -4.25
N ASN A 184 8.42 -5.23 -5.56
CA ASN A 184 9.10 -4.32 -6.48
C ASN A 184 8.33 -3.02 -6.72
N LYS A 185 7.03 -3.00 -6.41
CA LYS A 185 6.18 -1.82 -6.59
C LYS A 185 5.61 -1.32 -5.28
N MET A 186 4.77 -2.15 -4.64
CA MET A 186 4.01 -1.71 -3.47
C MET A 186 4.90 -1.34 -2.29
N GLU A 187 5.94 -2.13 -2.02
CA GLU A 187 6.87 -1.86 -0.93
C GLU A 187 7.50 -0.47 -1.02
N ASP A 188 7.93 -0.06 -2.22
CA ASP A 188 8.55 1.24 -2.44
C ASP A 188 7.53 2.37 -2.36
N ASP A 189 6.32 2.16 -2.86
CA ASP A 189 5.22 3.14 -2.76
C ASP A 189 4.81 3.38 -1.30
N VAL A 190 4.78 2.34 -0.48
CA VAL A 190 4.54 2.46 0.97
C VAL A 190 5.69 3.21 1.66
N LYS A 191 6.96 2.95 1.29
CA LYS A 191 8.10 3.72 1.81
C LYS A 191 7.99 5.20 1.47
N ILE A 192 7.56 5.54 0.25
CA ILE A 192 7.35 6.93 -0.19
C ILE A 192 6.31 7.62 0.70
N ILE A 193 5.14 7.00 0.88
CA ILE A 193 4.07 7.56 1.73
C ILE A 193 4.54 7.77 3.18
N LEU A 194 5.24 6.80 3.75
CA LEU A 194 5.78 6.91 5.10
C LEU A 194 6.85 8.00 5.21
N ALA A 195 7.68 8.18 4.18
CA ALA A 195 8.67 9.25 4.12
C ALA A 195 8.03 10.64 4.00
N GLU A 196 7.02 10.80 3.12
CA GLU A 196 6.23 12.03 3.01
C GLU A 196 5.64 12.44 4.36
N TYR A 197 5.03 11.48 5.07
CA TYR A 197 4.45 11.72 6.37
C TYR A 197 5.49 12.13 7.43
N ARG A 198 6.62 11.42 7.51
CA ARG A 198 7.73 11.77 8.42
C ARG A 198 8.27 13.19 8.16
N LEU A 199 8.38 13.58 6.89
CA LEU A 199 8.83 14.93 6.52
C LEU A 199 7.81 16.01 6.92
N ALA A 200 6.52 15.75 6.71
CA ALA A 200 5.45 16.66 7.12
C ALA A 200 5.44 16.86 8.65
N LEU A 201 5.58 15.79 9.43
CA LEU A 201 5.69 15.87 10.90
C LEU A 201 6.89 16.70 11.36
N LYS A 202 8.07 16.49 10.77
CA LYS A 202 9.28 17.27 11.10
C LYS A 202 9.08 18.75 10.81
N LYS A 203 8.48 19.09 9.67
CA LYS A 203 8.19 20.49 9.30
C LYS A 203 7.21 21.14 10.29
N ASN A 204 6.16 20.43 10.68
CA ASN A 204 5.16 20.94 11.63
C ASN A 204 5.75 21.16 13.03
N ASN A 205 6.60 20.25 13.50
CA ASN A 205 7.26 20.40 14.80
C ASN A 205 8.28 21.54 14.81
N ALA A 206 9.07 21.69 13.74
CA ALA A 206 10.02 22.81 13.60
C ALA A 206 9.33 24.18 13.57
N ASN A 207 8.14 24.28 12.97
CA ASN A 207 7.36 25.51 12.96
C ASN A 207 6.78 25.85 14.36
N ARG A 208 6.44 24.84 15.17
CA ARG A 208 5.93 25.03 16.53
C ARG A 208 7.01 25.43 17.55
N SER A 209 8.26 25.02 17.34
CA SER A 209 9.39 25.43 18.20
C SER A 209 9.92 26.83 17.90
N ASN A 210 9.54 27.41 16.75
CA ASN A 210 9.94 28.75 16.32
C ASN A 210 8.86 29.82 16.59
N GLN A 211 7.78 29.45 17.29
CA GLN A 211 6.77 30.36 17.84
C GLN A 211 6.93 30.44 19.35
#